data_AF-A0A7W1DF42-F1
#
_entry.id   AF-A0A7W1DF42-F1
#
_cell.length_a   1.000
_cell.length_b   1.000
_cell.length_c   1.000
_cell.angle_alpha   90.00
_cell.angle_beta   90.00
_cell.angle_gamma   90.00
#
_symmetry.space_group_name_H-M   'P 1'
#
loop_
_entity.id
_entity.type
_entity.pdbx_description
1 polymer ?
#
loop_
_entity_poly.entity_id
_entity_poly.type
_entity_poly.pdbx_seq_one_letter_code
_entity_poly.pdbx_strand_id
1 'polypeptide(L)' 'MSILVQKSGLLSTIQDLGRKGYRRFGINPNGAMDQQAVRLINILLGNDENEAVLEMHFPAPILQ' A
#
# COMPACT_ATOMS: atom_id res chain seq x y z
N MET A 1 -4.66 7.74 -15.80
CA MET A 1 -3.20 7.96 -15.65
C MET A 1 -2.56 6.62 -15.31
N SER A 2 -1.31 6.39 -15.73
CA SER A 2 -0.56 5.16 -15.43
C SER A 2 0.85 5.52 -14.99
N ILE A 3 1.47 4.68 -14.17
CA ILE A 3 2.85 4.82 -13.70
C ILE A 3 3.69 3.72 -14.35
N LEU A 4 4.86 4.07 -14.91
CA LEU A 4 5.79 3.09 -15.46
C LEU A 4 6.83 2.70 -14.40
N VAL A 5 6.91 1.40 -14.08
CA VAL A 5 7.93 0.87 -13.16
C VAL A 5 9.19 0.53 -13.94
N GLN A 6 10.23 1.36 -13.82
CA GLN A 6 11.52 1.12 -14.46
C GLN A 6 12.35 0.08 -13.68
N LYS A 7 12.30 0.14 -12.35
CA LYS A 7 12.89 -0.86 -11.45
C LYS A 7 11.97 -1.10 -10.25
N SER A 8 11.80 -2.36 -9.84
CA SER A 8 10.88 -2.75 -8.77
C SER A 8 11.37 -2.46 -7.35
N GLY A 9 12.66 -2.17 -7.16
CA GLY A 9 13.27 -2.14 -5.81
C GLY A 9 13.33 -3.54 -5.18
N LEU A 10 13.54 -3.59 -3.86
CA LEU A 10 13.63 -4.85 -3.09
C LEU A 10 12.27 -5.55 -2.96
N LEU A 11 11.26 -4.80 -2.50
CA LEU A 11 9.89 -5.28 -2.34
C LEU A 11 8.95 -4.08 -2.41
N SER A 12 8.24 -3.97 -3.53
CA SER A 12 7.22 -2.95 -3.75
C SER A 12 5.87 -3.62 -3.96
N THR A 13 4.89 -3.28 -3.14
CA THR A 13 3.56 -3.91 -3.17
C THR A 13 2.47 -2.85 -3.11
N ILE A 14 1.35 -3.13 -3.76
CA ILE A 14 0.14 -2.30 -3.60
C ILE A 14 -0.51 -2.72 -2.27
N GLN A 15 -0.73 -1.76 -1.39
CA GLN A 15 -1.31 -1.98 -0.07
C GLN A 15 -2.45 -1.01 0.21
N ASP A 16 -3.40 -1.46 1.02
CA ASP A 16 -4.51 -0.69 1.59
C ASP A 16 -4.56 -0.96 3.11
N LEU A 17 -5.67 -0.67 3.81
CA LEU A 17 -5.83 -1.01 5.23
C LEU A 17 -6.24 -2.47 5.48
N GLY A 18 -6.21 -3.30 4.44
CA GLY A 18 -6.42 -4.73 4.48
C GLY A 18 -7.87 -5.18 4.44
N ARG A 19 -8.05 -6.50 4.54
CA ARG A 19 -9.33 -7.22 4.46
C ARG A 19 -9.72 -7.81 5.82
N LYS A 20 -10.38 -7.00 6.65
CA LYS A 20 -10.83 -7.39 7.99
C LYS A 20 -12.14 -8.20 7.91
N GLY A 21 -12.42 -9.02 8.93
CA GLY A 21 -13.67 -9.81 9.03
C GLY A 21 -13.61 -11.25 8.49
N TYR A 22 -12.56 -11.60 7.73
CA TYR A 22 -12.47 -12.92 7.06
C TYR A 22 -11.57 -13.95 7.76
N ARG A 23 -11.06 -13.65 8.96
CA ARG A 23 -10.11 -14.55 9.68
C ARG A 23 -10.68 -15.93 9.98
N ARG A 24 -12.01 -16.04 10.19
CA ARG A 24 -12.71 -17.32 10.37
C ARG A 24 -12.59 -18.27 9.18
N PHE A 25 -12.25 -17.74 8.01
CA PHE A 25 -12.00 -18.50 6.80
C PHE A 25 -10.50 -18.73 6.53
N GLY A 26 -9.63 -18.40 7.49
CA GLY A 26 -8.17 -18.48 7.30
C GLY A 26 -7.58 -17.36 6.45
N ILE A 27 -8.34 -16.31 6.13
CA ILE A 27 -7.85 -15.18 5.34
C ILE A 27 -7.20 -14.16 6.27
N ASN A 28 -5.91 -13.92 6.06
CA ASN A 28 -5.15 -12.92 6.80
C ASN A 28 -5.62 -11.49 6.45
N PRO A 29 -5.66 -10.57 7.44
CA PRO A 29 -6.08 -9.19 7.19
C PRO A 29 -5.20 -8.47 6.18
N ASN A 30 -3.88 -8.76 6.13
CA ASN A 30 -2.93 -8.07 5.24
C ASN A 30 -3.07 -6.53 5.34
N GLY A 31 -2.71 -5.82 4.27
CA GLY A 31 -2.65 -4.36 4.22
C GLY A 31 -1.24 -3.87 4.54
N ALA A 32 -1.09 -2.54 4.53
CA ALA A 32 0.18 -1.89 4.77
C ALA A 32 0.73 -2.20 6.17
N MET A 33 2.05 -2.33 6.25
CA MET A 33 2.78 -2.56 7.49
C MET A 33 2.63 -1.36 8.44
N ASP A 34 2.71 -0.14 7.90
CA ASP A 34 2.43 1.10 8.63
C ASP A 34 1.09 1.71 8.18
N GLN A 35 0.02 1.33 8.89
CA GLN A 35 -1.33 1.84 8.60
C GLN A 35 -1.49 3.34 8.89
N GLN A 36 -0.66 3.93 9.77
CA GLN A 36 -0.76 5.36 10.06
C GLN A 36 -0.19 6.17 8.90
N ALA A 37 0.92 5.71 8.31
CA ALA A 37 1.49 6.33 7.12
C ALA A 37 0.49 6.32 5.94
N VAL A 38 -0.22 5.21 5.71
CA VAL A 38 -1.24 5.11 4.64
C VAL A 38 -2.39 6.10 4.86
N ARG A 39 -2.96 6.14 6.07
CA ARG A 39 -4.03 7.10 6.38
C ARG A 39 -3.55 8.52 6.20
N LEU A 40 -2.37 8.85 6.72
CA LEU A 40 -1.80 10.18 6.65
C LEU A 40 -1.60 10.64 5.21
N ILE A 41 -0.97 9.82 4.35
CA ILE A 41 -0.72 10.22 2.97
C ILE A 41 -2.02 10.37 2.17
N ASN A 42 -3.00 9.48 2.38
CA ASN A 42 -4.29 9.58 1.72
C ASN A 42 -5.06 10.83 2.15
N ILE A 43 -5.08 11.14 3.46
CA ILE A 43 -5.70 12.38 3.97
C ILE A 43 -5.01 13.62 3.38
N LEU A 44 -3.67 13.64 3.33
CA LEU A 44 -2.91 14.76 2.77
C LEU A 44 -3.21 15.01 1.29
N LEU A 45 -3.56 13.96 0.54
CA LEU A 45 -3.95 14.06 -0.86
C LEU A 45 -5.46 14.27 -1.07
N GLY A 46 -6.27 14.27 0.00
CA GLY A 46 -7.72 14.39 -0.07
C GLY A 46 -8.45 13.12 -0.52
N ASN A 47 -7.78 11.97 -0.46
CA ASN A 47 -8.34 10.67 -0.80
C ASN A 47 -9.08 10.04 0.39
N ASP A 48 -9.84 8.97 0.12
CA ASP A 48 -10.31 8.09 1.19
C ASP A 48 -9.12 7.49 1.96
N GLU A 49 -9.22 7.38 3.28
CA GLU A 49 -8.15 6.87 4.14
C GLU A 49 -7.67 5.46 3.77
N ASN A 50 -8.54 4.65 3.13
CA ASN A 50 -8.26 3.29 2.68
C ASN A 50 -7.86 3.19 1.20
N GLU A 51 -7.63 4.31 0.52
CA GLU A 51 -7.21 4.28 -0.88
C GLU A 51 -5.86 3.56 -1.03
N ALA A 52 -5.70 2.84 -2.13
CA ALA A 52 -4.52 1.99 -2.32
C ALA A 52 -3.25 2.83 -2.52
N VAL A 53 -2.16 2.41 -1.86
CA VAL A 53 -0.84 3.04 -1.93
C VAL A 53 0.23 2.06 -2.39
N LEU A 54 1.38 2.58 -2.84
CA LEU A 54 2.57 1.79 -3.11
C LEU A 54 3.44 1.72 -1.86
N GLU A 55 3.45 0.58 -1.17
CA GLU A 55 4.38 0.31 -0.07
C GLU A 55 5.73 -0.14 -0.63
N MET A 56 6.81 0.52 -0.21
CA MET A 56 8.16 0.34 -0.75
C MET A 56 9.14 -0.03 0.35
N HIS A 57 9.94 -1.07 0.12
CA HIS A 57 11.08 -1.41 0.95
C HIS A 57 12.37 -0.85 0.35
N PHE A 58 13.32 -0.46 1.21
CA PHE A 58 14.63 -0.03 0.73
C PHE A 58 15.48 -1.25 0.29
N PRO A 59 16.18 -1.18 -0.86
CA PRO A 59 16.17 -0.12 -1.87
C PRO A 59 14.84 0.03 -2.63
N ALA A 60 14.37 1.27 -2.77
CA ALA A 60 13.06 1.65 -3.34
C ALA A 60 12.99 1.48 -4.88
N PRO A 61 11.78 1.42 -5.48
CA PRO A 61 11.59 1.37 -6.92
C PRO A 61 11.97 2.68 -7.62
N ILE A 62 12.22 2.60 -8.93
CA ILE A 62 12.36 3.75 -9.83
C ILE A 62 11.10 3.82 -10.69
N LEU A 63 10.38 4.93 -10.62
CA LEU A 63 9.10 5.17 -11.27
C LEU A 63 9.21 6.33 -12.25
N GLN A 64 8.44 6.29 -13.35
CA GLN A 64 8.29 7.35 -14.34
C GLN A 64 6.82 7.70 -14.56
#